data_AF-A0A6N2ZQP7-F1
#
_entry.id   AF-A0A6N2ZQP7-F1
#
_cell.length_a   1.000
_cell.length_b   1.000
_cell.length_c   1.000
_cell.angle_alpha   90.00
_cell.angle_beta   90.00
_cell.angle_gamma   90.00
#
_symmetry.space_group_name_H-M   'P 1'
#
loop_
_entity.id
_entity.type
_entity.pdbx_description
1 polymer ?
#
loop_
_entity_poly.entity_id
_entity_poly.type
_entity_poly.pdbx_seq_one_letter_code
_entity_poly.pdbx_strand_id
1 'polypeptide(L)'
;MSKLKCSIVEDLMPLYIEDLLSEETKKEIELHLDECEDCKEVYDELKEDVNLEYEKNIDLKEDEYEELKTDTLNSIKNYLNKIKYILIIFSMAVSVGISILGHGFLSTIPWIIIIPFVLGLLYKENMLIIATALIFNILFNIILQKPDYIIFASIYILLCTGAGLFLADSIKNLKTN
;
A
#
# COMPACT_ATOMS: atom_id res chain seq x y z
N MET A 1 -39.17 -53.01 3.83
CA MET A 1 -38.10 -52.08 4.26
C MET A 1 -38.60 -51.38 5.52
N SER A 2 -37.80 -51.39 6.57
CA SER A 2 -38.12 -50.72 7.83
C SER A 2 -38.03 -49.21 7.62
N LYS A 3 -39.15 -48.51 7.77
CA LYS A 3 -39.18 -47.06 7.77
C LYS A 3 -38.25 -46.55 8.89
N LEU A 4 -37.29 -45.68 8.55
CA LEU A 4 -36.47 -45.02 9.58
C LEU A 4 -37.38 -44.25 10.54
N LYS A 5 -37.01 -44.24 11.83
CA LYS A 5 -37.72 -43.46 12.84
C LYS A 5 -37.27 -42.00 12.78
N CYS A 6 -38.18 -41.05 13.01
CA CYS A 6 -37.87 -39.61 13.01
C CYS A 6 -36.66 -39.28 13.90
N SER A 7 -36.61 -39.81 15.14
CA SER A 7 -35.44 -39.68 16.03
C SER A 7 -34.08 -40.05 15.39
N ILE A 8 -34.04 -41.08 14.54
CA ILE A 8 -32.81 -41.49 13.85
C ILE A 8 -32.50 -40.51 12.71
N VAL A 9 -33.52 -40.02 12.01
CA VAL A 9 -33.36 -39.06 10.91
C VAL A 9 -32.90 -37.71 11.43
N GLU A 10 -33.46 -37.23 12.55
CA GLU A 10 -33.03 -36.01 13.25
C GLU A 10 -31.57 -36.11 13.72
N ASP A 11 -31.17 -37.23 14.34
CA ASP A 11 -29.78 -37.46 14.78
C ASP A 11 -28.79 -37.46 13.60
N LEU A 12 -29.23 -37.93 12.42
CA LEU A 12 -28.42 -38.01 11.21
C LEU A 12 -28.54 -36.75 10.31
N MET A 13 -29.48 -35.84 10.60
CA MET A 13 -29.77 -34.67 9.76
C MET A 13 -28.57 -33.75 9.56
N PRO A 14 -27.78 -33.41 10.61
CA PRO A 14 -26.60 -32.56 10.42
C PRO A 14 -25.58 -33.20 9.47
N LEU A 15 -25.35 -34.52 9.62
CA LEU A 15 -24.43 -35.27 8.76
C LEU A 15 -24.95 -35.42 7.32
N TYR A 16 -26.27 -35.44 7.15
CA TYR A 16 -26.92 -35.43 5.84
C TYR A 16 -26.72 -34.09 5.12
N ILE A 17 -26.89 -32.96 5.82
CA ILE A 17 -26.70 -31.60 5.29
C ILE A 17 -25.23 -31.37 4.90
N GLU A 18 -24.28 -31.91 5.67
CA GLU A 18 -22.84 -31.85 5.38
C GLU A 18 -22.38 -32.87 4.31
N ASP A 19 -23.29 -33.65 3.73
CA ASP A 19 -23.03 -34.68 2.72
C ASP A 19 -22.05 -35.80 3.17
N LEU A 20 -21.95 -36.05 4.49
CA LEU A 20 -20.99 -37.00 5.09
C LEU A 20 -21.52 -38.44 5.26
N LEU A 21 -22.77 -38.69 4.88
CA LEU A 21 -23.39 -40.02 4.98
C LEU A 21 -23.10 -40.90 3.76
N SER A 22 -23.26 -42.21 3.93
CA SER A 22 -23.17 -43.15 2.80
C SER A 22 -24.38 -43.00 1.86
N GLU A 23 -24.20 -43.27 0.57
CA GLU A 23 -25.27 -43.17 -0.44
C GLU A 23 -26.49 -44.04 -0.13
N GLU A 24 -26.30 -45.18 0.55
CA GLU A 24 -27.39 -46.03 1.00
C GLU A 24 -28.22 -45.35 2.09
N THR A 25 -27.55 -44.73 3.07
CA THR A 25 -28.20 -43.98 4.17
C THR A 25 -28.90 -42.72 3.68
N LYS A 26 -28.30 -41.99 2.72
CA LYS A 26 -28.92 -40.78 2.13
C LYS A 26 -30.27 -41.10 1.49
N LYS A 27 -30.36 -42.18 0.71
CA LYS A 27 -31.62 -42.61 0.07
C LYS A 27 -32.71 -42.94 1.10
N GLU A 28 -32.34 -43.54 2.22
CA GLU A 28 -33.30 -43.84 3.29
C GLU A 28 -33.81 -42.57 3.99
N ILE A 29 -32.96 -41.54 4.12
CA ILE A 29 -33.34 -40.23 4.65
C ILE A 29 -34.22 -39.45 3.65
N GLU A 30 -33.87 -39.42 2.37
CA GLU A 30 -34.68 -38.80 1.30
C GLU A 30 -36.10 -39.38 1.27
N LEU A 31 -36.22 -40.71 1.31
CA LEU A 31 -37.52 -41.38 1.38
C LEU A 31 -38.31 -41.02 2.64
N HIS A 32 -37.64 -40.72 3.76
CA HIS A 32 -38.32 -40.29 4.98
C HIS A 32 -38.79 -38.84 4.91
N LEU A 33 -37.97 -37.95 4.36
CA LEU A 33 -38.30 -36.52 4.15
C LEU A 33 -39.47 -36.32 3.19
N ASP A 34 -39.65 -37.22 2.21
CA ASP A 34 -40.81 -37.22 1.31
C ASP A 34 -42.13 -37.58 2.00
N GLU A 35 -42.07 -38.34 3.10
CA GLU A 35 -43.24 -38.88 3.79
C GLU A 35 -43.51 -38.25 5.17
N CYS A 36 -42.60 -37.43 5.71
CA CYS A 36 -42.70 -36.82 7.03
C CYS A 36 -42.46 -35.30 6.96
N GLU A 37 -43.53 -34.54 7.16
CA GLU A 37 -43.50 -33.06 7.13
C GLU A 37 -42.67 -32.47 8.28
N ASP A 38 -42.76 -33.04 9.49
CA ASP A 38 -42.04 -32.58 10.68
C ASP A 38 -40.51 -32.64 10.46
N CYS A 39 -39.99 -33.74 9.93
CA CYS A 39 -38.56 -33.89 9.63
C CYS A 39 -38.09 -32.99 8.48
N LYS A 40 -39.00 -32.62 7.58
CA LYS A 40 -38.70 -31.71 6.47
C LYS A 40 -38.56 -30.27 6.94
N GLU A 41 -39.42 -29.83 7.85
CA GLU A 41 -39.30 -28.50 8.48
C GLU A 41 -37.97 -28.36 9.22
N VAL A 42 -37.58 -29.38 10.01
CA VAL A 42 -36.27 -29.42 10.70
C VAL A 42 -35.10 -29.37 9.71
N TYR A 43 -35.19 -30.08 8.59
CA TYR A 43 -34.16 -30.04 7.55
C TYR A 43 -34.04 -28.65 6.92
N ASP A 44 -35.16 -28.01 6.59
CA ASP A 44 -35.17 -26.69 5.96
C ASP A 44 -34.60 -25.62 6.93
N GLU A 45 -34.97 -25.65 8.21
CA GLU A 45 -34.41 -24.77 9.26
C GLU A 45 -32.89 -24.94 9.39
N LEU A 46 -32.41 -26.18 9.55
CA LEU A 46 -30.98 -26.45 9.71
C LEU A 46 -30.18 -26.07 8.46
N LYS A 47 -30.76 -26.25 7.27
CA LYS A 47 -30.10 -25.91 6.01
C LYS A 47 -30.00 -24.40 5.81
N GLU A 48 -31.00 -23.64 6.26
CA GLU A 48 -30.97 -22.18 6.20
C GLU A 48 -29.87 -21.62 7.13
N ASP A 49 -29.76 -22.14 8.35
CA ASP A 49 -28.70 -21.76 9.31
C ASP A 49 -27.29 -22.02 8.76
N VAL A 50 -27.05 -23.18 8.15
CA VAL A 50 -25.75 -23.54 7.55
C VAL A 50 -25.39 -22.61 6.39
N ASN A 51 -26.35 -22.24 5.54
CA ASN A 51 -26.10 -21.33 4.43
C ASN A 51 -25.76 -19.91 4.92
N LEU A 52 -26.48 -19.41 5.92
CA LEU A 52 -26.22 -18.10 6.53
C LEU A 52 -24.83 -18.05 7.19
N GLU A 53 -24.43 -19.12 7.88
CA GLU A 53 -23.10 -19.21 8.47
C GLU A 53 -22.01 -19.29 7.40
N TYR A 54 -22.24 -20.02 6.31
CA TYR A 54 -21.31 -20.10 5.19
C TYR A 54 -21.11 -18.75 4.48
N GLU A 55 -22.20 -18.04 4.16
CA GLU A 55 -22.15 -16.70 3.55
C GLU A 55 -21.37 -15.72 4.45
N LYS A 56 -21.71 -15.67 5.75
CA LYS A 56 -21.00 -14.82 6.71
C LYS A 56 -19.50 -15.13 6.80
N ASN A 57 -19.13 -16.42 6.77
CA ASN A 57 -17.73 -16.83 6.81
C ASN A 57 -16.96 -16.48 5.52
N ILE A 58 -17.63 -16.42 4.37
CA ILE A 58 -17.02 -15.94 3.12
C ILE A 58 -16.77 -14.44 3.21
N ASP A 59 -17.78 -13.67 3.58
CA ASP A 59 -17.68 -12.21 3.69
C ASP A 59 -16.55 -11.80 4.65
N LEU A 60 -16.48 -12.44 5.83
CA LEU A 60 -15.41 -12.21 6.81
C LEU A 60 -14.01 -12.51 6.25
N LYS A 61 -13.86 -13.58 5.47
CA LYS A 61 -12.56 -13.95 4.86
C LYS A 61 -12.16 -12.99 3.75
N GLU A 62 -13.13 -12.50 2.97
CA GLU A 62 -12.88 -11.54 1.90
C GLU A 62 -12.48 -10.17 2.47
N ASP A 63 -13.17 -9.72 3.52
CA ASP A 63 -12.83 -8.50 4.26
C ASP A 63 -11.42 -8.58 4.89
N GLU A 64 -11.11 -9.69 5.59
CA GLU A 64 -9.79 -9.91 6.20
C GLU A 64 -8.67 -9.95 5.14
N TYR A 65 -8.94 -10.55 3.98
CA TYR A 65 -7.98 -10.60 2.87
C TYR A 65 -7.74 -9.22 2.25
N GLU A 66 -8.77 -8.42 2.01
CA GLU A 66 -8.62 -7.05 1.50
C GLU A 66 -7.96 -6.12 2.53
N GLU A 67 -8.25 -6.26 3.83
CA GLU A 67 -7.54 -5.53 4.90
C GLU A 67 -6.05 -5.89 4.90
N LEU A 68 -5.70 -7.18 4.90
CA LEU A 68 -4.30 -7.63 4.86
C LEU A 68 -3.58 -7.14 3.59
N LYS A 69 -4.25 -7.19 2.45
CA LYS A 69 -3.71 -6.72 1.16
C LYS A 69 -3.50 -5.20 1.16
N THR A 70 -4.45 -4.43 1.67
CA THR A 70 -4.31 -2.97 1.75
C THR A 70 -3.23 -2.56 2.74
N ASP A 71 -3.12 -3.23 3.88
CA ASP A 71 -2.07 -2.99 4.89
C ASP A 71 -0.68 -3.33 4.39
N THR A 72 -0.51 -4.46 3.71
CA THR A 72 0.77 -4.84 3.11
C THR A 72 1.18 -3.85 2.02
N LEU A 73 0.25 -3.44 1.14
CA LEU A 73 0.51 -2.44 0.11
C LEU A 73 0.85 -1.07 0.71
N ASN A 74 0.15 -0.64 1.76
CA ASN A 74 0.42 0.61 2.46
C ASN A 74 1.79 0.59 3.15
N SER A 75 2.15 -0.54 3.75
CA SER A 75 3.47 -0.74 4.38
C SER A 75 4.60 -0.65 3.35
N ILE A 76 4.44 -1.27 2.18
CA ILE A 76 5.41 -1.19 1.07
C ILE A 76 5.51 0.25 0.55
N LYS A 77 4.37 0.93 0.30
CA LYS A 77 4.35 2.33 -0.14
C LYS A 77 5.09 3.23 0.86
N ASN A 78 4.84 3.05 2.16
CA ASN A 78 5.51 3.81 3.21
C ASN A 78 7.01 3.55 3.24
N TYR A 79 7.44 2.29 3.05
CA TYR A 79 8.86 1.93 2.97
C TYR A 79 9.56 2.55 1.76
N LEU A 80 8.95 2.46 0.57
CA LEU A 80 9.47 3.09 -0.65
C LEU A 80 9.56 4.61 -0.51
N ASN A 81 8.56 5.24 0.11
CA ASN A 81 8.59 6.67 0.41
C ASN A 81 9.75 7.03 1.35
N LYS A 82 10.01 6.23 2.39
CA LYS A 82 11.18 6.44 3.28
C LYS A 82 12.50 6.39 2.50
N ILE A 83 12.72 5.37 1.66
CA ILE A 83 13.93 5.28 0.83
C ILE A 83 14.04 6.46 -0.12
N LYS A 84 12.95 6.82 -0.79
CA LYS A 84 12.87 7.99 -1.68
C LYS A 84 13.32 9.26 -0.97
N TYR A 85 12.81 9.54 0.23
CA TYR A 85 13.21 10.73 0.99
C TYR A 85 14.68 10.68 1.42
N ILE A 86 15.18 9.52 1.83
CA ILE A 86 16.60 9.34 2.17
C ILE A 86 17.51 9.68 0.98
N LEU A 87 17.16 9.24 -0.24
CA LEU A 87 17.95 9.53 -1.44
C LEU A 87 17.95 11.01 -1.83
N ILE A 88 16.80 11.68 -1.73
CA ILE A 88 16.68 13.13 -1.96
C ILE A 88 17.57 13.90 -0.98
N ILE A 89 17.46 13.58 0.30
CA ILE A 89 18.23 14.21 1.39
C ILE A 89 19.73 13.97 1.20
N PHE A 90 20.14 12.72 0.93
CA PHE A 90 21.54 12.35 0.76
C PHE A 90 22.19 13.04 -0.44
N SER A 91 21.52 13.02 -1.60
CA SER A 91 22.05 13.66 -2.81
C SER A 91 22.20 15.18 -2.67
N MET A 92 21.30 15.85 -1.93
CA MET A 92 21.43 17.27 -1.62
C MET A 92 22.53 17.60 -0.63
N ALA A 93 22.70 16.78 0.41
CA ALA A 93 23.80 16.96 1.35
C ALA A 93 25.16 16.90 0.63
N VAL A 94 25.30 15.93 -0.30
CA VAL A 94 26.49 15.77 -1.13
C VAL A 94 26.70 16.97 -2.06
N SER A 95 25.65 17.45 -2.75
CA SER A 95 25.76 18.58 -3.68
C SER A 95 26.17 19.89 -2.98
N VAL A 96 25.55 20.17 -1.83
CA VAL A 96 25.86 21.34 -1.01
C VAL A 96 27.26 21.23 -0.41
N GLY A 97 27.66 20.05 0.08
CA GLY A 97 28.99 19.81 0.64
C GLY A 97 30.13 19.99 -0.37
N ILE A 98 29.98 19.43 -1.58
CA ILE A 98 30.97 19.60 -2.66
C ILE A 98 31.11 21.08 -3.04
N SER A 99 30.00 21.83 -2.99
CA SER A 99 29.98 23.23 -3.37
C SER A 99 30.86 24.13 -2.50
N ILE A 100 31.17 23.68 -1.29
CA ILE A 100 31.95 24.44 -0.31
C ILE A 100 33.41 23.99 -0.26
N LEU A 101 33.68 22.72 -0.57
CA LEU A 101 35.05 22.16 -0.63
C LEU A 101 35.76 22.48 -1.95
N GLY A 102 35.01 22.78 -3.03
CA GLY A 102 35.59 23.15 -4.32
C GLY A 102 36.28 24.52 -4.30
N HIS A 103 37.53 24.57 -4.76
CA HIS A 103 38.34 25.80 -4.88
C HIS A 103 37.81 26.85 -5.89
N GLY A 104 36.56 26.74 -6.38
CA GLY A 104 36.00 27.70 -7.32
C GLY A 104 34.51 27.50 -7.62
N PHE A 105 33.77 28.60 -7.51
CA PHE A 105 32.32 28.73 -7.71
C PHE A 105 31.80 28.18 -9.06
N LEU A 106 32.64 28.18 -10.12
CA LEU A 106 32.22 27.68 -11.44
C LEU A 106 32.15 26.15 -11.53
N SER A 107 32.92 25.43 -10.72
CA SER A 107 32.96 23.95 -10.76
C SER A 107 31.73 23.30 -10.11
N THR A 108 30.99 24.07 -9.33
CA THR A 108 29.88 23.61 -8.49
C THR A 108 28.52 23.89 -9.13
N ILE A 109 28.44 24.83 -10.07
CA ILE A 109 27.24 25.17 -10.86
C ILE A 109 26.59 23.92 -11.50
N PRO A 110 27.33 23.02 -12.19
CA PRO A 110 26.70 21.90 -12.87
C PRO A 110 26.03 20.93 -11.89
N TRP A 111 26.67 20.67 -10.74
CA TRP A 111 26.16 19.71 -9.75
C TRP A 111 24.91 20.20 -9.03
N ILE A 112 24.82 21.49 -8.72
CA ILE A 112 23.65 22.10 -8.06
C ILE A 112 22.43 22.11 -8.99
N ILE A 113 22.62 22.17 -10.31
CA ILE A 113 21.51 22.18 -11.28
C ILE A 113 21.09 20.75 -11.68
N ILE A 114 22.07 19.87 -11.93
CA ILE A 114 21.83 18.51 -12.41
C ILE A 114 21.10 17.67 -11.36
N ILE A 115 21.45 17.79 -10.08
CA ILE A 115 20.84 16.97 -9.03
C ILE A 115 19.34 17.27 -8.88
N PRO A 116 18.90 18.53 -8.71
CA PRO A 116 17.48 18.89 -8.70
C PRO A 116 16.74 18.56 -10.00
N PHE A 117 17.41 18.67 -11.16
CA PHE A 117 16.84 18.27 -12.45
C PHE A 117 16.55 16.76 -12.50
N VAL A 118 17.53 15.92 -12.17
CA VAL A 118 17.37 14.46 -12.14
C VAL A 118 16.34 14.04 -11.09
N LEU A 119 16.37 14.66 -9.90
CA LEU A 119 15.39 14.38 -8.84
C LEU A 119 13.97 14.82 -9.23
N GLY A 120 13.80 15.96 -9.92
CA GLY A 120 12.49 16.40 -10.42
C GLY A 120 11.95 15.50 -11.54
N LEU A 121 12.84 14.85 -12.30
CA LEU A 121 12.45 13.86 -13.31
C LEU A 121 12.09 12.51 -12.67
N LEU A 122 12.83 12.10 -11.63
CA LEU A 122 12.61 10.85 -10.90
C LEU A 122 11.41 10.94 -9.94
N TYR A 123 11.16 12.12 -9.36
CA TYR A 123 10.17 12.34 -8.31
C TYR A 123 9.27 13.52 -8.63
N LYS A 124 7.96 13.40 -8.34
CA LYS A 124 6.94 14.43 -8.63
C LYS A 124 6.84 15.54 -7.56
N GLU A 125 7.69 15.52 -6.52
CA GLU A 125 7.56 16.36 -5.32
C GLU A 125 8.55 17.54 -5.31
N ASN A 126 8.41 18.44 -6.27
CA ASN A 126 9.30 19.60 -6.46
C ASN A 126 9.44 20.48 -5.20
N MET A 127 8.35 20.65 -4.43
CA MET A 127 8.35 21.45 -3.20
C MET A 127 9.26 20.89 -2.11
N LEU A 128 9.30 19.55 -1.97
CA LEU A 128 10.17 18.91 -0.97
C LEU A 128 11.64 19.07 -1.35
N ILE A 129 11.95 18.98 -2.64
CA ILE A 129 13.31 19.17 -3.17
C ILE A 129 13.84 20.57 -2.82
N ILE A 130 13.02 21.62 -3.01
CA ILE A 130 13.40 23.00 -2.66
C ILE A 130 13.56 23.17 -1.15
N ALA A 131 12.63 22.62 -0.35
CA ALA A 131 12.67 22.75 1.10
C ALA A 131 13.93 22.09 1.69
N THR A 132 14.28 20.88 1.27
CA THR A 132 15.48 20.18 1.76
C THR A 132 16.76 20.89 1.33
N ALA A 133 16.83 21.45 0.12
CA ALA A 133 17.98 22.23 -0.34
C ALA A 133 18.23 23.47 0.53
N LEU A 134 17.17 24.19 0.90
CA LEU A 134 17.24 25.34 1.80
C LEU A 134 17.68 24.95 3.21
N ILE A 135 17.08 23.89 3.77
CA ILE A 135 17.40 23.37 5.10
C ILE A 135 18.89 22.99 5.18
N PHE A 136 19.40 22.23 4.21
CA PHE A 136 20.81 21.85 4.17
C PHE A 136 21.73 23.05 4.03
N ASN A 137 21.40 24.04 3.19
CA ASN A 137 22.21 25.24 3.08
C ASN A 137 22.33 26.00 4.40
N ILE A 138 21.22 26.17 5.13
CA ILE A 138 21.21 26.88 6.42
C ILE A 138 22.03 26.09 7.46
N LEU A 139 21.77 24.78 7.61
CA LEU A 139 22.50 23.91 8.53
C LEU A 139 24.02 23.94 8.27
N PHE A 140 24.43 23.83 7.02
CA PHE A 140 25.85 23.75 6.66
C PHE A 140 26.59 25.08 6.89
N ASN A 141 25.94 26.23 6.65
CA ASN A 141 26.54 27.53 6.94
C ASN A 141 26.67 27.80 8.44
N ILE A 142 25.72 27.34 9.26
CA ILE A 142 25.83 27.40 10.72
C ILE A 142 27.05 26.62 11.21
N ILE A 143 27.28 25.41 10.66
CA ILE A 143 28.43 24.56 11.00
C ILE A 143 29.77 25.24 10.67
N LEU A 144 29.85 25.96 9.54
CA LEU A 144 31.08 26.61 9.08
C LEU A 144 31.36 27.98 9.70
N GLN A 145 30.49 28.49 10.57
CA GLN A 145 30.63 29.80 11.23
C GLN A 145 30.91 30.98 10.26
N LYS A 146 30.38 30.93 9.03
CA LYS A 146 30.50 32.02 8.03
C LYS A 146 29.14 32.66 7.75
N PRO A 147 28.65 33.56 8.62
CA PRO A 147 27.30 34.12 8.50
C PRO A 147 27.15 35.08 7.30
N ASP A 148 28.22 35.76 6.89
CA ASP A 148 28.16 36.82 5.87
C ASP A 148 27.78 36.32 4.47
N TYR A 149 27.95 35.02 4.22
CA TYR A 149 27.68 34.40 2.91
C TYR A 149 26.33 33.69 2.83
N ILE A 150 25.56 33.61 3.94
CA ILE A 150 24.31 32.85 4.02
C ILE A 150 23.26 33.40 3.03
N ILE A 151 23.08 34.71 3.00
CA ILE A 151 22.05 35.35 2.17
C ILE A 151 22.37 35.16 0.68
N PHE A 152 23.62 35.40 0.28
CA PHE A 152 24.03 35.23 -1.12
C PHE A 152 24.02 33.75 -1.56
N ALA A 153 24.48 32.83 -0.70
CA ALA A 153 24.47 31.40 -1.00
C ALA A 153 23.05 30.82 -1.10
N SER A 154 22.13 31.26 -0.24
CA SER A 154 20.74 30.79 -0.24
C SER A 154 19.98 31.25 -1.50
N ILE A 155 20.13 32.52 -1.91
CA ILE A 155 19.54 33.02 -3.17
C ILE A 155 20.08 32.24 -4.36
N TYR A 156 21.40 32.02 -4.41
CA TYR A 156 22.04 31.31 -5.50
C TYR A 156 21.57 29.85 -5.62
N ILE A 157 21.51 29.11 -4.50
CA ILE A 157 21.03 27.72 -4.48
C ILE A 157 19.56 27.64 -4.90
N LEU A 158 18.73 28.60 -4.48
CA LEU A 158 17.32 28.63 -4.83
C LEU A 158 17.12 28.84 -6.34
N LEU A 159 17.89 29.75 -6.95
CA LEU A 159 17.87 29.97 -8.40
C LEU A 159 18.31 28.72 -9.17
N CYS A 160 19.41 28.07 -8.77
CA CYS A 160 19.92 26.88 -9.45
C CYS A 160 18.98 25.66 -9.28
N THR A 161 18.44 25.46 -8.08
CA THR A 161 17.48 24.38 -7.79
C THR A 161 16.17 24.59 -8.55
N GLY A 162 15.68 25.83 -8.58
CA GLY A 162 14.49 26.20 -9.35
C GLY A 162 14.67 25.98 -10.85
N ALA A 163 15.82 26.34 -11.42
CA ALA A 163 16.12 26.11 -12.83
C ALA A 163 16.12 24.62 -13.19
N GLY A 164 16.75 23.77 -12.36
CA GLY A 164 16.74 22.32 -12.56
C GLY A 164 15.33 21.73 -12.53
N LEU A 165 14.50 22.13 -11.56
CA LEU A 165 13.12 21.66 -11.45
C LEU A 165 12.24 22.14 -12.61
N PHE A 166 12.41 23.39 -13.05
CA PHE A 166 11.68 23.95 -14.19
C PHE A 166 11.96 23.19 -15.49
N LEU A 167 13.22 22.82 -15.73
CA LEU A 167 13.60 21.99 -16.87
C LEU A 167 12.97 20.60 -16.78
N ALA A 168 12.96 19.98 -15.60
CA ALA A 168 12.35 18.67 -15.40
C ALA A 168 10.84 18.70 -15.67
N ASP A 169 10.14 19.72 -15.18
CA ASP A 169 8.70 19.89 -15.41
C ASP A 169 8.38 20.13 -16.89
N SER A 170 9.18 20.95 -17.56
CA SER A 170 9.04 21.23 -19.00
C SER A 170 9.14 19.94 -19.84
N ILE A 171 10.10 19.06 -19.53
CA ILE A 171 10.24 17.77 -20.23
C ILE A 171 9.06 16.84 -19.93
N LYS A 172 8.59 16.84 -18.68
CA LYS A 172 7.46 16.00 -18.28
C LYS A 172 6.18 16.39 -19.03
N ASN A 173 5.93 17.69 -19.16
CA ASN A 173 4.77 18.23 -19.88
C ASN A 173 4.84 17.95 -21.39
N LEU A 174 6.05 17.85 -21.98
CA LEU A 174 6.24 17.44 -23.37
C LEU A 174 5.93 15.96 -23.64
N LYS A 175 6.06 15.09 -22.64
CA LYS A 175 5.78 13.64 -22.78
C LYS A 175 4.30 13.30 -22.62
N THR A 176 3.51 14.20 -22.03
CA THR A 176 2.08 14.01 -21.77
C THR A 176 1.16 14.60 -22.85
N ASN A 177 1.71 15.36 -23.80
CA ASN A 177 1.03 15.82 -25.03
C ASN A 177 1.41 14.92 -26.21
#